data_AF-A0A3D5RLK2-F1
#
_entry.id   AF-A0A3D5RLK2-F1
#
_cell.length_a   1.000
_cell.length_b   1.000
_cell.length_c   1.000
_cell.angle_alpha   90.00
_cell.angle_beta   90.00
_cell.angle_gamma   90.00
#
_symmetry.space_group_name_H-M   'P 1'
#
loop_
_entity.id
_entity.type
_entity.pdbx_description
1 polymer ?
#
loop_
_entity_poly.entity_id
_entity_poly.type
_entity_poly.pdbx_seq_one_letter_code
_entity_poly.pdbx_strand_id
1 'polypeptide(L)'
;MKVEELIMLYFLSIEPNAKLVLMVIGICCILPILVIGLILLGKIIYKHRINMRKLREMEKNGDIVKEKKAKKTKTSNVNYLAFFGGDNNIVSISKNLSRVSVEVKDVKLVDFDALKNEGIGVMVTRNTIKCSSQAFADQISDK
;
A
#
# COMPACT_ATOMS: atom_id res chain seq x y z
N MET A 1 -38.10 -20.94 -26.53
CA MET A 1 -36.84 -20.83 -27.30
C MET A 1 -35.87 -19.98 -26.50
N LYS A 2 -34.65 -20.46 -26.21
CA LYS A 2 -33.67 -19.73 -25.38
C LYS A 2 -33.02 -18.61 -26.22
N VAL A 3 -32.63 -17.52 -25.57
CA VAL A 3 -32.02 -16.34 -26.23
C VAL A 3 -30.79 -16.71 -27.07
N GLU A 4 -29.99 -17.65 -26.58
CA GLU A 4 -28.81 -18.19 -27.29
C GLU A 4 -29.16 -18.82 -28.65
N GLU A 5 -30.30 -19.52 -28.72
CA GLU A 5 -30.75 -20.16 -29.95
C GLU A 5 -31.32 -19.14 -30.95
N LEU A 6 -31.99 -18.10 -30.47
CA LEU A 6 -32.46 -17.00 -31.31
C LEU A 6 -31.27 -16.24 -31.94
N ILE A 7 -30.20 -16.03 -31.18
CA ILE A 7 -28.96 -15.40 -31.68
C ILE A 7 -28.28 -16.27 -32.74
N MET A 8 -28.21 -17.58 -32.50
CA MET A 8 -27.64 -18.54 -33.46
C MET A 8 -28.44 -18.59 -34.77
N LEU A 9 -29.77 -18.60 -34.71
CA LEU A 9 -30.64 -18.59 -35.89
C LEU A 9 -30.49 -17.29 -36.69
N TYR A 10 -30.44 -16.15 -35.98
CA TYR A 10 -30.23 -14.84 -36.59
C TYR A 10 -28.86 -14.79 -37.31
N PHE A 11 -27.81 -15.31 -36.69
CA PHE A 11 -26.46 -15.34 -37.27
C PHE A 11 -26.34 -16.25 -38.50
N LEU A 12 -27.13 -17.33 -38.57
CA LEU A 12 -27.20 -18.23 -39.72
C LEU A 12 -28.02 -17.66 -40.89
N SER A 13 -29.00 -16.79 -40.60
CA SER A 13 -29.85 -16.17 -41.62
C SER A 13 -29.22 -14.94 -42.30
N ILE A 14 -28.05 -14.49 -41.84
CA ILE A 14 -27.33 -13.34 -42.39
C ILE A 14 -26.60 -13.73 -43.68
N GLU A 15 -26.70 -12.87 -44.71
CA GLU A 15 -25.99 -13.03 -45.98
C GLU A 15 -24.47 -13.21 -45.78
N PRO A 16 -23.79 -14.03 -46.59
CA PRO A 16 -22.37 -14.38 -46.39
C PRO A 16 -21.44 -13.16 -46.36
N ASN A 17 -21.76 -12.11 -47.13
CA ASN A 17 -21.00 -10.85 -47.15
C ASN A 17 -21.18 -10.05 -45.85
N ALA A 18 -22.40 -9.97 -45.34
CA ALA A 18 -22.70 -9.27 -44.07
C ALA A 18 -22.10 -10.03 -42.87
N LYS A 19 -22.05 -11.36 -42.93
CA LYS A 19 -21.40 -12.21 -41.92
C LYS A 19 -19.88 -11.96 -41.85
N LEU A 20 -19.22 -11.83 -43.01
CA LEU A 20 -17.81 -11.48 -43.08
C LEU A 20 -17.54 -10.09 -42.50
N VAL A 21 -18.36 -9.09 -42.84
CA VAL A 21 -18.22 -7.72 -42.29
C VAL A 21 -18.36 -7.72 -40.77
N LEU A 22 -19.35 -8.43 -40.22
CA LEU A 22 -19.55 -8.52 -38.78
C LEU A 22 -18.38 -9.20 -38.06
N MET A 23 -17.82 -10.27 -38.63
CA MET A 23 -16.62 -10.92 -38.10
C MET A 23 -15.40 -9.98 -38.11
N VAL A 24 -15.17 -9.25 -39.20
CA VAL A 24 -14.05 -8.31 -39.31
C VAL A 24 -14.17 -7.19 -38.27
N ILE A 25 -15.36 -6.62 -38.08
CA ILE A 25 -15.60 -5.58 -37.06
C ILE A 25 -15.34 -6.14 -35.66
N GLY A 26 -15.87 -7.34 -35.35
CA GLY A 26 -15.66 -7.98 -34.05
C GLY A 26 -14.18 -8.20 -33.75
N ILE A 27 -13.42 -8.73 -34.71
CA ILE A 27 -11.98 -8.97 -34.57
C ILE A 27 -11.23 -7.64 -34.42
N CYS A 28 -11.56 -6.63 -35.23
CA CYS A 28 -10.92 -5.32 -35.21
C CYS A 28 -11.12 -4.58 -33.87
N CYS A 29 -12.24 -4.81 -33.17
CA CYS A 29 -12.48 -4.22 -31.85
C CYS A 29 -11.82 -5.02 -30.71
N ILE A 30 -11.79 -6.35 -30.80
CA ILE A 30 -11.28 -7.21 -29.73
C ILE A 30 -9.74 -7.25 -29.72
N LEU A 31 -9.09 -7.29 -30.91
CA LEU A 31 -7.63 -7.29 -31.01
C LEU A 31 -6.93 -6.15 -30.25
N PRO A 32 -7.29 -4.86 -30.42
CA PRO A 32 -6.60 -3.76 -29.76
C PRO A 32 -6.80 -3.80 -28.23
N ILE A 33 -7.97 -4.22 -27.76
CA ILE A 33 -8.24 -4.38 -26.33
C ILE A 33 -7.31 -5.43 -25.72
N LEU A 34 -7.12 -6.57 -26.40
CA LEU A 34 -6.20 -7.61 -25.95
C LEU A 34 -4.75 -7.12 -25.94
N VAL A 35 -4.30 -6.40 -26.98
CA VAL A 35 -2.94 -5.85 -27.05
C VAL A 35 -2.67 -4.86 -25.92
N ILE A 36 -3.60 -3.94 -25.65
CA ILE A 36 -3.49 -2.99 -24.54
C ILE A 36 -3.45 -3.73 -23.20
N GLY A 37 -4.30 -4.74 -23.02
CA GLY A 37 -4.31 -5.59 -21.83
C GLY A 37 -2.96 -6.26 -21.56
N LEU A 38 -2.34 -6.84 -22.59
CA LEU A 38 -1.02 -7.49 -22.48
C LEU A 38 0.09 -6.48 -22.11
N ILE A 39 0.07 -5.27 -22.67
CA ILE A 39 1.06 -4.23 -22.35
C ILE A 39 0.95 -3.81 -20.87
N LEU A 40 -0.28 -3.63 -20.36
CA LEU A 40 -0.51 -3.26 -18.97
C LEU A 40 -0.08 -4.37 -18.01
N LEU A 41 -0.48 -5.62 -18.28
CA LEU A 41 -0.05 -6.78 -17.49
C LEU A 41 1.48 -6.94 -17.51
N GLY A 42 2.10 -6.77 -18.68
CA GLY A 42 3.56 -6.78 -18.81
C GLY A 42 4.25 -5.74 -17.95
N LYS A 43 3.76 -4.49 -17.94
CA LYS A 43 4.28 -3.41 -17.08
C LYS A 43 4.15 -3.72 -15.58
N ILE A 44 3.01 -4.28 -15.17
CA ILE A 44 2.77 -4.68 -13.78
C ILE A 44 3.73 -5.80 -13.38
N ILE A 45 3.84 -6.85 -14.19
CA ILE A 45 4.74 -7.98 -13.93
C ILE A 45 6.19 -7.51 -13.92
N TYR A 46 6.60 -6.66 -14.86
CA TYR A 46 7.95 -6.11 -14.93
C TYR A 46 8.29 -5.30 -13.67
N LYS A 47 7.40 -4.38 -13.24
CA LYS A 47 7.57 -3.59 -12.01
C LYS A 47 7.55 -4.46 -10.75
N HIS A 48 6.72 -5.49 -10.71
CA HIS A 48 6.68 -6.42 -9.59
C HIS A 48 7.97 -7.25 -9.48
N ARG A 49 8.48 -7.76 -10.61
CA ARG A 49 9.73 -8.51 -10.68
C ARG A 49 10.93 -7.67 -10.24
N ILE A 50 11.03 -6.41 -10.67
CA ILE A 50 12.16 -5.55 -10.29
C ILE A 50 12.11 -5.18 -8.81
N ASN A 51 10.92 -4.91 -8.25
CA ASN A 51 10.77 -4.63 -6.83
C ASN A 51 11.21 -5.83 -5.96
N MET A 52 10.81 -7.04 -6.36
CA MET A 52 11.20 -8.28 -5.66
C MET A 52 12.71 -8.58 -5.75
N ARG A 53 13.41 -8.13 -6.80
CA ARG A 53 14.88 -8.25 -6.86
C ARG A 53 15.58 -7.35 -5.84
N LYS A 54 15.11 -6.10 -5.70
CA LYS A 54 15.62 -5.17 -4.68
C LYS A 54 15.41 -5.70 -3.26
N LEU A 55 14.26 -6.31 -2.98
CA LEU A 55 14.02 -6.94 -1.68
C LEU A 55 14.98 -8.11 -1.41
N ARG A 56 15.29 -8.93 -2.42
CA ARG A 56 16.26 -10.04 -2.27
C ARG A 56 17.70 -9.57 -2.08
N GLU A 57 18.08 -8.46 -2.71
CA GLU A 57 19.40 -7.85 -2.48
C GLU A 57 19.51 -7.23 -1.09
N MET A 58 18.43 -6.62 -0.59
CA MET A 58 18.35 -6.17 0.81
C MET A 58 18.33 -7.31 1.82
N GLU A 59 17.75 -8.46 1.46
CA GLU A 59 17.77 -9.67 2.30
C GLU A 59 19.18 -10.28 2.34
N LYS A 60 19.89 -10.35 1.21
CA LYS A 60 21.25 -10.90 1.14
C LYS A 60 22.30 -10.00 1.81
N ASN A 61 22.20 -8.68 1.63
CA ASN A 61 23.01 -7.72 2.40
C ASN A 61 22.56 -7.64 3.87
N GLY A 62 21.28 -7.91 4.12
CA GLY A 62 20.70 -8.08 5.43
C GLY A 62 21.25 -9.31 6.14
N ASP A 63 21.44 -10.45 5.49
CA ASP A 63 21.97 -11.68 6.11
C ASP A 63 23.46 -11.59 6.47
N ILE A 64 24.26 -10.87 5.68
CA ILE A 64 25.64 -10.53 6.06
C ILE A 64 25.66 -9.65 7.33
N VAL A 65 24.58 -8.90 7.61
CA VAL A 65 24.38 -8.13 8.85
C VAL A 65 23.59 -8.91 9.92
N LYS A 66 22.77 -9.91 9.53
CA LYS A 66 21.81 -10.65 10.39
C LYS A 66 22.33 -12.00 10.88
N GLU A 67 23.51 -12.47 10.47
CA GLU A 67 24.19 -13.49 11.29
C GLU A 67 24.45 -12.97 12.73
N LYS A 68 24.35 -11.66 12.95
CA LYS A 68 24.27 -11.05 14.30
C LYS A 68 22.87 -10.77 14.85
N LYS A 69 21.77 -10.96 14.11
CA LYS A 69 20.40 -10.65 14.57
C LYS A 69 19.38 -11.68 14.08
N ALA A 70 19.47 -12.88 14.63
CA ALA A 70 18.44 -13.91 14.52
C ALA A 70 17.07 -13.43 15.02
N LYS A 71 16.06 -13.64 14.16
CA LYS A 71 14.73 -14.20 14.46
C LYS A 71 14.18 -13.93 15.88
N LYS A 72 13.25 -12.97 15.99
CA LYS A 72 12.15 -13.04 16.97
C LYS A 72 10.94 -12.30 16.41
N THR A 73 9.82 -13.01 16.35
CA THR A 73 8.49 -12.46 16.62
C THR A 73 8.63 -11.48 17.79
N LYS A 74 8.62 -10.17 17.52
CA LYS A 74 8.70 -9.16 18.57
C LYS A 74 7.39 -8.42 18.56
N THR A 75 6.59 -8.66 19.59
CA THR A 75 6.02 -7.58 20.38
C THR A 75 7.14 -6.56 20.58
N SER A 76 7.27 -5.63 19.63
CA SER A 76 8.30 -4.63 19.66
C SER A 76 7.87 -3.68 20.77
N ASN A 77 8.60 -3.75 21.88
CA ASN A 77 8.56 -2.77 22.97
C ASN A 77 9.13 -1.45 22.42
N VAL A 78 8.48 -0.88 21.42
CA VAL A 78 8.81 0.41 20.82
C VAL A 78 8.21 1.43 21.75
N ASN A 79 9.04 2.14 22.50
CA ASN A 79 8.58 3.27 23.28
C ASN A 79 8.36 4.47 22.35
N TYR A 80 7.12 4.67 21.90
CA TYR A 80 6.81 5.76 20.96
C TYR A 80 7.10 7.15 21.53
N LEU A 81 7.08 7.32 22.86
CA LEU A 81 7.39 8.60 23.51
C LEU A 81 8.85 9.02 23.34
N ALA A 82 9.75 8.06 23.13
CA ALA A 82 11.16 8.35 22.87
C ALA A 82 11.36 9.18 21.59
N PHE A 83 10.48 9.03 20.59
CA PHE A 83 10.55 9.77 19.33
C PHE A 83 10.19 11.24 19.46
N PHE A 84 9.60 11.67 20.59
CA PHE A 84 9.21 13.06 20.82
C PHE A 84 10.25 13.84 21.62
N GLY A 85 11.49 13.36 21.72
CA GLY A 85 12.54 13.97 22.54
C GLY A 85 12.50 13.56 24.02
N GLY A 86 11.76 12.49 24.34
CA GLY A 86 11.58 11.94 25.69
C GLY A 86 10.74 12.81 26.62
N ASP A 87 10.60 12.38 27.87
CA ASP A 87 9.70 12.99 28.88
C ASP A 87 9.99 14.48 29.13
N ASN A 88 11.23 14.92 28.92
CA ASN A 88 11.63 16.31 29.11
C ASN A 88 11.02 17.28 28.10
N ASN A 89 10.75 16.80 26.88
CA ASN A 89 10.20 17.61 25.79
C ASN A 89 8.67 17.53 25.73
N ILE A 90 8.07 16.50 26.32
CA ILE A 90 6.63 16.30 26.29
C ILE A 90 5.94 17.16 27.36
N VAL A 91 4.93 17.92 26.94
CA VAL A 91 4.09 18.75 27.82
C VAL A 91 2.83 18.01 28.20
N SER A 92 2.13 17.47 27.20
CA SER A 92 0.86 16.76 27.40
C SER A 92 0.69 15.68 26.33
N ILE A 93 -0.06 14.63 26.69
CA ILE A 93 -0.43 13.55 25.79
C ILE A 93 -1.95 13.38 25.91
N SER A 94 -2.64 13.39 24.77
CA SER A 94 -4.07 13.15 24.68
C SER A 94 -4.33 12.02 23.69
N LYS A 95 -5.18 11.08 24.08
CA LYS A 95 -5.60 9.95 23.26
C LYS A 95 -7.06 10.13 22.84
N ASN A 96 -7.34 9.81 21.57
CA ASN A 96 -8.69 9.71 21.04
C ASN A 96 -8.76 8.51 20.08
N LEU A 97 -9.31 7.39 20.57
CA LEU A 97 -9.38 6.13 19.82
C LEU A 97 -7.99 5.70 19.31
N SER A 98 -7.77 5.76 18.00
CA SER A 98 -6.53 5.40 17.31
C SER A 98 -5.60 6.58 17.03
N ARG A 99 -5.94 7.77 17.52
CA ARG A 99 -5.17 9.01 17.34
C ARG A 99 -4.61 9.49 18.67
N VAL A 100 -3.31 9.77 18.69
CA VAL A 100 -2.62 10.33 19.85
C VAL A 100 -2.12 11.72 19.47
N SER A 101 -2.42 12.72 20.30
CA SER A 101 -1.90 14.08 20.18
C SER A 101 -0.88 14.30 21.29
N VAL A 102 0.36 14.62 20.90
CA VAL A 102 1.46 14.92 21.82
C VAL A 102 1.80 16.40 21.69
N GLU A 103 1.71 17.14 22.78
CA GLU A 103 2.19 18.52 22.85
C GLU A 103 3.64 18.52 23.32
N VAL A 104 4.52 19.20 22.59
CA VAL A 104 5.95 19.25 22.86
C VAL A 104 6.46 20.68 23.04
N LYS A 105 7.52 20.84 23.85
CA LYS A 105 8.19 22.14 24.06
C LYS A 105 8.91 22.59 22.78
N ASP A 106 9.66 21.68 22.16
CA ASP A 106 10.36 21.92 20.90
C ASP A 106 10.06 20.81 19.88
N VAL A 107 9.56 21.23 18.71
CA VAL A 107 9.24 20.36 17.59
C VAL A 107 10.50 19.82 16.90
N LYS A 108 11.62 20.54 16.98
CA LYS A 108 12.88 20.13 16.33
C LYS A 108 13.54 18.90 16.95
N LEU A 109 13.20 18.60 18.20
CA LEU A 109 13.70 17.43 18.93
C LEU A 109 12.89 16.16 18.60
N VAL A 110 11.86 16.27 17.76
CA VAL A 110 11.03 15.13 17.37
C VAL A 110 11.63 14.43 16.16
N ASP A 111 11.77 13.12 16.28
CA ASP A 111 12.26 12.25 15.22
C ASP A 111 11.11 11.82 14.30
N PHE A 112 10.82 12.68 13.32
CA PHE A 112 9.79 12.42 12.31
C PHE A 112 10.14 11.24 11.40
N ASP A 113 11.43 10.99 11.18
CA ASP A 113 11.89 9.89 10.34
C ASP A 113 11.63 8.54 11.03
N ALA A 114 11.90 8.44 12.33
CA ALA A 114 11.56 7.26 13.12
C ALA A 114 10.04 7.01 13.14
N LEU A 115 9.22 8.04 13.37
CA LEU A 115 7.75 7.91 13.34
C LEU A 115 7.25 7.40 11.98
N LYS A 116 7.84 7.90 10.87
CA LYS A 116 7.49 7.46 9.52
C LYS A 116 7.96 6.03 9.23
N ASN A 117 9.14 5.64 9.72
CA ASN A 117 9.69 4.28 9.58
C ASN A 117 8.85 3.24 10.34
N GLU A 118 8.24 3.64 11.47
CA GLU A 118 7.27 2.82 12.20
C GLU A 118 5.85 2.83 11.56
N GLY A 119 5.67 3.51 10.43
CA GLY A 119 4.40 3.54 9.70
C GLY A 119 3.32 4.43 10.33
N ILE A 120 3.70 5.39 11.18
CA ILE A 120 2.77 6.30 11.85
C ILE A 120 2.49 7.51 10.97
N GLY A 121 1.21 7.79 10.72
CA GLY A 121 0.80 9.04 10.06
C GLY A 121 0.91 10.22 11.01
N VAL A 122 1.72 11.23 10.68
CA VAL A 122 1.98 12.39 11.55
C VAL A 122 1.46 13.69 10.91
N MET A 123 0.80 14.52 11.70
CA MET A 123 0.41 15.89 11.37
C MET A 123 0.92 16.84 12.45
N VAL A 124 1.66 17.86 12.04
CA VAL A 124 2.19 18.88 12.96
C VAL A 124 1.27 20.10 12.94
N THR A 125 0.85 20.57 14.12
CA THR A 125 0.04 21.77 14.29
C THR A 125 0.64 22.61 15.41
N ARG A 126 1.44 23.62 15.06
CA ARG A 126 2.26 24.40 16.01
C ARG A 126 3.16 23.45 16.81
N ASN A 127 2.96 23.38 18.13
CA ASN A 127 3.69 22.54 19.07
C ASN A 127 2.98 21.21 19.35
N THR A 128 1.84 20.95 18.71
CA THR A 128 1.09 19.70 18.87
C THR A 128 1.32 18.80 17.68
N ILE A 129 1.72 17.57 17.94
CA ILE A 129 1.98 16.54 16.94
C ILE A 129 0.89 15.48 17.06
N LYS A 130 0.09 15.34 16.01
CA LYS A 130 -1.00 14.37 15.95
C LYS A 130 -0.54 13.14 15.18
N CYS A 131 -0.64 11.99 15.81
CA CYS A 131 -0.21 10.70 15.30
C CYS A 131 -1.44 9.80 15.12
N SER A 132 -1.55 9.16 13.95
CA SER A 132 -2.57 8.13 13.68
C SER A 132 -1.91 6.76 13.73
N SER A 133 -2.05 6.07 14.86
CA SER A 133 -1.51 4.72 15.09
C SER A 133 -2.24 4.02 16.25
N GLN A 134 -2.78 2.83 15.97
CA GLN A 134 -3.41 2.00 17.00
C GLN A 134 -2.36 1.51 18.01
N ALA A 135 -1.21 1.04 17.53
CA ALA A 135 -0.14 0.53 18.38
C ALA A 135 0.40 1.59 19.35
N PHE A 136 0.42 2.86 18.95
CA PHE A 136 0.77 3.96 19.84
C PHE A 136 -0.35 4.26 20.83
N ALA A 137 -1.60 4.33 20.37
CA ALA A 137 -2.74 4.56 21.24
C ALA A 137 -2.93 3.48 22.31
N ASP A 138 -2.59 2.23 22.01
CA ASP A 138 -2.66 1.12 22.95
C ASP A 138 -1.61 1.24 24.08
N GLN A 139 -0.50 1.95 23.86
CA GLN A 139 0.52 2.22 24.90
C GLN A 139 0.15 3.39 25.81
N ILE A 140 -0.77 4.25 25.38
CA ILE A 140 -1.25 5.38 26.17
C ILE A 140 -2.53 4.94 26.90
N SER A 141 -2.42 4.78 28.22
CA SER A 141 -3.59 4.60 29.08
C SER A 141 -4.32 5.93 29.22
N ASP A 142 -5.65 5.93 29.08
CA ASP A 142 -6.47 7.08 29.48
C ASP A 142 -6.27 7.31 30.98
N LYS A 143 -5.73 8.48 31.35
CA LYS A 143 -5.72 8.96 32.74
C LYS A 143 -6.89 9.90 32.96
#